data_AF-A0A536JVA8-F1
#
_entry.id   AF-A0A536JVA8-F1
#
_cell.length_a   1.000
_cell.length_b   1.000
_cell.length_c   1.000
_cell.angle_alpha   90.00
_cell.angle_beta   90.00
_cell.angle_gamma   90.00
#
_symmetry.space_group_name_H-M   'P 1'
#
loop_
_entity.id
_entity.type
_entity.pdbx_description
1 polymer ?
#
loop_
_entity_poly.entity_id
_entity_poly.type
_entity_poly.pdbx_seq_one_letter_code
_entity_poly.pdbx_strand_id
1 'polypeptide(L)'
;MFVFCYLGSILPIWRYAQPVNYIGFWITALTIVVGGLGAFLAFFVKPSVSTFTIPAFVGWGGPTKVLSASGAIQPLWPMLFVTIACGAISGWHALIGSVSTARQIESEEDMLPVGGGAMFSEFTLGLLSLLAVSVAVTAGGTTSTAVAITRFANGIAGFLNVFGISKVYGAAIARAAFVVIVITVTQLLFRIMRVTLAEWLGGRAPIFKNQHVATVISMAATAFLVVSGTWVYIWQLFGASNQLMAALSLLVVTVWLVATKRNSLYAGIPMVFMYVTTMAATVVTGYNLFVTIFLKQVGKAGHEIAVAGSVVTIAIAALLFVAAILIAIDGIRAWQRFRRQPLEVAPQPVTA
;
A
#
# COMPACT_ATOMS: atom_id res chain seq x y z
N MET A 1 19.82 -1.54 8.59
CA MET A 1 18.35 -1.53 8.47
C MET A 1 17.67 -2.47 9.49
N PHE A 2 17.97 -3.77 9.50
CA PHE A 2 17.31 -4.72 10.41
C PHE A 2 17.44 -4.37 11.91
N VAL A 3 18.64 -3.99 12.37
CA VAL A 3 18.86 -3.53 13.76
C VAL A 3 17.98 -2.32 14.08
N PHE A 4 17.94 -1.33 13.20
CA PHE A 4 17.09 -0.14 13.35
C PHE A 4 15.60 -0.53 13.45
N CYS A 5 15.13 -1.40 12.57
CA CYS A 5 13.73 -1.83 12.58
C CYS A 5 13.42 -2.74 13.77
N TYR A 6 14.42 -3.42 14.33
CA TYR A 6 14.26 -4.31 15.49
C TYR A 6 14.00 -3.47 16.72
N LEU A 7 14.81 -2.43 16.92
CA LEU A 7 14.58 -1.43 17.95
C LEU A 7 13.19 -0.79 17.78
N GLY A 8 12.80 -0.47 16.53
CA GLY A 8 11.47 0.08 16.24
C GLY A 8 10.30 -0.88 16.46
N SER A 9 10.51 -2.20 16.47
CA SER A 9 9.49 -3.20 16.78
C SER A 9 9.33 -3.46 18.28
N ILE A 10 10.46 -3.45 19.01
CA ILE A 10 10.57 -3.86 20.43
C ILE A 10 10.39 -2.68 21.37
N LEU A 11 11.04 -1.54 21.11
CA LEU A 11 11.02 -0.43 22.05
C LEU A 11 9.62 0.23 22.13
N PRO A 12 9.31 0.91 23.24
CA PRO A 12 8.09 1.71 23.34
C PRO A 12 7.99 2.76 22.22
N ILE A 13 6.77 3.03 21.76
CA ILE A 13 6.50 3.93 20.62
C ILE A 13 7.14 5.31 20.87
N TRP A 14 6.89 5.90 22.03
CA TRP A 14 7.41 7.23 22.41
C TRP A 14 8.94 7.32 22.41
N ARG A 15 9.64 6.22 22.66
CA ARG A 15 11.10 6.21 22.77
C ARG A 15 11.80 6.08 21.41
N TYR A 16 11.14 5.47 20.42
CA TYR A 16 11.78 5.14 19.15
C TYR A 16 10.92 5.47 17.95
N ALA A 17 9.76 4.83 17.81
CA ALA A 17 8.93 4.99 16.61
C ALA A 17 8.40 6.43 16.46
N GLN A 18 7.97 7.07 17.55
CA GLN A 18 7.43 8.43 17.55
C GLN A 18 8.46 9.48 17.10
N PRO A 19 9.67 9.60 17.69
CA PRO A 19 10.66 10.58 17.21
C PRO A 19 11.12 10.30 15.77
N VAL A 20 11.27 9.02 15.40
CA VAL A 20 11.62 8.63 14.02
C VAL A 20 10.52 9.06 13.03
N ASN A 21 9.26 8.79 13.37
CA ASN A 21 8.12 9.18 12.53
C ASN A 21 7.93 10.70 12.49
N TYR A 22 8.21 11.42 13.59
CA TYR A 22 8.12 12.88 13.64
C TYR A 22 9.14 13.55 12.70
N ILE A 23 10.41 13.12 12.76
CA ILE A 23 11.44 13.61 11.83
C ILE A 23 11.07 13.24 10.39
N GLY A 24 10.61 12.01 10.18
CA GLY A 24 10.22 11.57 8.85
C GLY A 24 9.02 12.28 8.27
N PHE A 25 8.04 12.62 9.10
CA PHE A 25 6.90 13.44 8.72
C PHE A 25 7.37 14.76 8.12
N TRP A 26 8.26 15.51 8.77
CA TRP A 26 8.69 16.81 8.26
C TRP A 26 9.42 16.70 6.92
N ILE A 27 10.34 15.74 6.78
CA ILE A 27 11.07 15.53 5.52
C ILE A 27 10.10 15.20 4.38
N THR A 28 9.15 14.30 4.65
CA THR A 28 8.17 13.86 3.66
C THR A 28 7.14 14.95 3.35
N ALA A 29 6.57 15.59 4.36
CA ALA A 29 5.58 16.65 4.22
C ALA A 29 6.14 17.85 3.46
N LEU A 30 7.35 18.29 3.78
CA LEU A 30 8.01 19.37 3.05
C LEU A 30 8.28 18.97 1.59
N THR A 31 8.69 17.72 1.34
CA THR A 31 8.87 17.21 -0.03
C THR A 31 7.55 17.20 -0.79
N ILE A 32 6.44 16.80 -0.16
CA ILE A 32 5.10 16.77 -0.75
C ILE A 32 4.62 18.19 -1.07
N VAL A 33 4.68 19.09 -0.09
CA VAL A 33 4.16 20.46 -0.21
C VAL A 33 5.01 21.27 -1.19
N VAL A 34 6.33 21.35 -0.98
CA VAL A 34 7.20 22.14 -1.85
C VAL A 34 7.33 21.50 -3.23
N GLY A 35 7.42 20.17 -3.32
CA GLY A 35 7.44 19.46 -4.59
C GLY A 35 6.13 19.62 -5.37
N GLY A 36 4.98 19.54 -4.70
CA GLY A 36 3.67 19.75 -5.30
C GLY A 36 3.45 21.18 -5.79
N LEU A 37 3.80 22.19 -4.98
CA LEU A 37 3.78 23.59 -5.41
C LEU A 37 4.74 23.83 -6.59
N GLY A 38 5.92 23.23 -6.55
CA GLY A 38 6.88 23.29 -7.66
C GLY A 38 6.33 22.66 -8.94
N ALA A 39 5.67 21.52 -8.84
CA ALA A 39 5.02 20.85 -9.98
C ALA A 39 3.91 21.72 -10.60
N PHE A 40 3.09 22.36 -9.75
CA PHE A 40 2.05 23.27 -10.19
C PHE A 40 2.62 24.53 -10.86
N LEU A 41 3.59 25.19 -10.23
CA LEU A 41 4.20 26.42 -10.76
C LEU A 41 5.06 26.16 -11.99
N ALA A 42 5.65 24.96 -12.13
CA ALA A 42 6.44 24.58 -13.29
C ALA A 42 5.67 24.77 -14.60
N PHE A 43 4.36 24.52 -14.60
CA PHE A 43 3.49 24.71 -15.77
C PHE A 43 3.53 26.14 -16.31
N PHE A 44 3.62 27.13 -15.41
CA PHE A 44 3.59 28.55 -15.78
C PHE A 44 4.98 29.14 -15.97
N VAL A 45 5.94 28.76 -15.12
CA VAL A 45 7.23 29.45 -15.01
C VAL A 45 8.35 28.70 -15.75
N LYS A 46 8.26 27.36 -15.84
CA LYS A 46 9.33 26.54 -16.43
C LYS A 46 8.78 25.31 -17.15
N PRO A 47 8.07 25.47 -18.29
CA PRO A 47 7.39 24.36 -18.97
C PRO A 47 8.29 23.15 -19.30
N SER A 48 9.59 23.40 -19.49
CA SER A 48 10.61 22.35 -19.70
C SER A 48 10.71 21.30 -18.58
N VAL A 49 10.30 21.61 -17.35
CA VAL A 49 10.31 20.65 -16.22
C VAL A 49 8.92 20.05 -15.93
N SER A 50 7.87 20.55 -16.58
CA SER A 50 6.49 20.03 -16.46
C SER A 50 6.02 19.25 -17.69
N THR A 51 6.83 19.21 -18.76
CA THR A 51 6.48 18.45 -19.96
C THR A 51 6.64 16.96 -19.69
N PHE A 52 5.58 16.19 -19.94
CA PHE A 52 5.63 14.74 -19.82
C PHE A 52 6.57 14.15 -20.88
N THR A 53 7.56 13.41 -20.40
CA THR A 53 8.53 12.66 -21.22
C THR A 53 8.03 11.24 -21.51
N ILE A 54 7.11 10.75 -20.68
CA ILE A 54 6.43 9.48 -20.86
C ILE A 54 5.12 9.73 -21.63
N PRO A 55 4.89 9.05 -22.77
CA PRO A 55 3.65 9.19 -23.52
C PRO A 55 2.43 8.93 -22.62
N ALA A 56 1.41 9.78 -22.75
CA ALA A 56 0.13 9.54 -22.09
C ALA A 56 -0.44 8.19 -22.57
N PHE A 57 -1.11 7.51 -21.66
CA PHE A 57 -1.75 6.25 -21.94
C PHE A 57 -2.94 6.44 -22.89
N VAL A 58 -3.01 5.64 -23.96
CA VAL A 58 -3.98 5.84 -25.07
C VAL A 58 -5.11 4.79 -25.14
N GLY A 59 -5.20 3.82 -24.23
CA GLY A 59 -6.37 2.92 -24.21
C GLY A 59 -6.33 1.78 -23.20
N TRP A 60 -7.49 1.33 -22.70
CA TRP A 60 -7.69 0.45 -21.54
C TRP A 60 -6.92 -0.89 -21.50
N GLY A 61 -6.39 -1.39 -22.62
CA GLY A 61 -5.71 -2.68 -22.74
C GLY A 61 -4.28 -2.78 -22.17
N GLY A 62 -3.68 -1.67 -21.72
CA GLY A 62 -2.32 -1.64 -21.16
C GLY A 62 -1.24 -1.26 -22.17
N PRO A 63 0.02 -1.04 -21.75
CA PRO A 63 1.15 -0.81 -22.67
C PRO A 63 1.41 -2.10 -23.47
N THR A 64 0.86 -2.13 -24.68
CA THR A 64 0.71 -3.31 -25.54
C THR A 64 1.99 -3.89 -26.11
N LYS A 65 3.14 -3.19 -26.06
CA LYS A 65 4.37 -3.68 -26.72
C LYS A 65 5.39 -4.39 -25.81
N VAL A 66 5.58 -3.98 -24.55
CA VAL A 66 6.66 -4.54 -23.71
C VAL A 66 6.23 -5.80 -22.94
N LEU A 67 4.97 -5.86 -22.48
CA LEU A 67 4.46 -7.01 -21.73
C LEU A 67 3.92 -8.12 -22.64
N SER A 68 3.42 -7.78 -23.83
CA SER A 68 2.88 -8.75 -24.79
C SER A 68 3.92 -9.77 -25.28
N ALA A 69 5.20 -9.40 -25.37
CA ALA A 69 6.27 -10.35 -25.72
C ALA A 69 6.46 -11.45 -24.66
N SER A 70 6.06 -11.18 -23.41
CA SER A 70 6.13 -12.12 -22.31
C SER A 70 4.85 -12.96 -22.11
N GLY A 71 3.74 -12.60 -22.77
CA GLY A 71 2.41 -13.17 -22.53
C GLY A 71 1.69 -12.60 -21.31
N ALA A 72 2.31 -11.68 -20.56
CA ALA A 72 1.65 -10.96 -19.47
C ALA A 72 0.72 -9.86 -19.98
N ILE A 73 -0.32 -9.59 -19.20
CA ILE A 73 -1.29 -8.52 -19.39
C ILE A 73 -1.20 -7.50 -18.25
N GLN A 74 -1.29 -6.20 -18.55
CA GLN A 74 -1.37 -5.14 -17.54
C GLN A 74 -2.40 -4.09 -17.97
N PRO A 75 -3.70 -4.45 -17.95
CA PRO A 75 -4.76 -3.50 -18.30
C PRO A 75 -4.83 -2.38 -17.26
N LEU A 76 -5.28 -1.19 -17.68
CA LEU A 76 -5.35 -0.02 -16.78
C LEU A 76 -6.27 -0.30 -15.60
N TRP A 77 -7.47 -0.78 -15.89
CA TRP A 77 -8.33 -1.40 -14.89
C TRP A 77 -8.14 -2.92 -14.96
N PRO A 78 -7.89 -3.60 -13.83
CA PRO A 78 -7.87 -3.10 -12.45
C PRO A 78 -6.46 -2.70 -11.92
N MET A 79 -5.40 -2.85 -12.72
CA MET A 79 -4.02 -2.83 -12.20
C MET A 79 -3.59 -1.46 -11.66
N LEU A 80 -4.11 -0.35 -12.20
CA LEU A 80 -3.80 0.99 -11.71
C LEU A 80 -4.11 1.15 -10.22
N PHE A 81 -5.29 0.70 -9.80
CA PHE A 81 -5.79 0.86 -8.43
C PHE A 81 -4.99 0.04 -7.42
N VAL A 82 -4.49 -1.14 -7.81
CA VAL A 82 -3.63 -1.96 -6.94
C VAL A 82 -2.15 -1.55 -7.01
N THR A 83 -1.71 -0.94 -8.10
CA THR A 83 -0.30 -0.51 -8.28
C THR A 83 -0.02 0.78 -7.50
N ILE A 84 -0.95 1.75 -7.55
CA ILE A 84 -0.85 2.98 -6.75
C ILE A 84 -1.18 2.69 -5.27
N ALA A 85 -1.91 1.59 -4.99
CA ALA A 85 -2.24 1.08 -3.66
C ALA A 85 -2.78 2.19 -2.73
N CYS A 86 -2.05 2.55 -1.67
CA CYS A 86 -2.42 3.56 -0.68
C CYS A 86 -2.70 4.95 -1.28
N GLY A 87 -2.10 5.28 -2.42
CA GLY A 87 -2.41 6.52 -3.13
C GLY A 87 -3.78 6.51 -3.84
N ALA A 88 -4.39 5.33 -4.03
CA ALA A 88 -5.76 5.20 -4.56
C ALA A 88 -6.76 5.01 -3.42
N ILE A 89 -6.49 4.08 -2.50
CA ILE A 89 -7.20 3.89 -1.22
C ILE A 89 -6.35 3.00 -0.30
N SER A 90 -6.43 3.19 1.01
CA SER A 90 -5.54 2.56 1.98
C SER A 90 -6.34 1.65 2.93
N GLY A 91 -6.28 0.34 2.72
CA GLY A 91 -6.94 -0.65 3.59
C GLY A 91 -6.11 -1.07 4.81
N TRP A 92 -4.78 -0.93 4.74
CA TRP A 92 -3.89 -1.24 5.86
C TRP A 92 -4.18 -0.41 7.12
N HIS A 93 -4.72 0.80 6.99
CA HIS A 93 -5.07 1.65 8.13
C HIS A 93 -6.13 1.03 9.04
N ALA A 94 -6.99 0.16 8.49
CA ALA A 94 -7.97 -0.58 9.29
C ALA A 94 -7.32 -1.64 10.20
N LEU A 95 -6.12 -2.12 9.88
CA LEU A 95 -5.35 -3.07 10.72
C LEU A 95 -4.56 -2.37 11.82
N ILE A 96 -4.37 -1.05 11.71
CA ILE A 96 -3.59 -0.22 12.61
C ILE A 96 -4.46 0.27 13.79
N GLY A 97 -5.75 -0.07 13.82
CA GLY A 97 -6.64 0.22 14.96
C GLY A 97 -6.14 -0.34 16.30
N SER A 98 -5.34 -1.41 16.29
CA SER A 98 -4.78 -2.03 17.51
C SER A 98 -3.31 -1.65 17.79
N VAL A 99 -2.63 -0.97 16.86
CA VAL A 99 -1.17 -0.73 16.89
C VAL A 99 -0.83 0.63 16.28
N SER A 100 0.12 1.40 16.82
CA SER A 100 0.55 2.70 16.24
C SER A 100 -0.45 3.84 16.40
N THR A 101 -1.13 4.30 15.34
CA THR A 101 -1.83 5.60 15.30
C THR A 101 -3.00 5.63 16.28
N ALA A 102 -3.80 4.57 16.34
CA ALA A 102 -4.93 4.49 17.26
C ALA A 102 -4.52 4.55 18.75
N ARG A 103 -3.28 4.19 19.08
CA ARG A 103 -2.73 4.31 20.45
C ARG A 103 -2.14 5.68 20.77
N GLN A 104 -2.12 6.59 19.80
CA GLN A 104 -1.57 7.94 19.91
C GLN A 104 -2.65 9.03 19.75
N ILE A 105 -3.90 8.64 19.47
CA ILE A 105 -5.04 9.56 19.42
C ILE A 105 -5.51 9.82 20.85
N GLU A 106 -5.55 11.09 21.26
CA GLU A 106 -5.93 11.52 22.61
C GLU A 106 -7.44 11.75 22.73
N SER A 107 -8.09 12.25 21.68
CA SER A 107 -9.52 12.57 21.66
C SER A 107 -10.25 12.00 20.43
N GLU A 108 -11.56 11.79 20.55
CA GLU A 108 -12.39 11.37 19.42
C GLU A 108 -12.46 12.45 18.32
N GLU A 109 -12.36 13.72 18.70
CA GLU A 109 -12.36 14.85 17.77
C GLU A 109 -11.14 14.83 16.83
N ASP A 110 -10.02 14.24 17.28
CA ASP A 110 -8.82 14.06 16.46
C ASP A 110 -8.94 12.93 15.43
N MET A 111 -9.92 12.02 15.57
CA MET A 111 -10.02 10.85 14.70
C MET A 111 -10.27 11.22 13.23
N LEU A 112 -11.12 12.22 12.98
CA LEU A 112 -11.42 12.69 11.63
C LEU A 112 -10.22 13.39 10.96
N PRO A 113 -9.58 14.42 11.55
CA PRO A 113 -8.43 15.06 10.94
C PRO A 113 -7.23 14.11 10.80
N VAL A 114 -6.98 13.21 11.77
CA VAL A 114 -5.88 12.24 11.67
C VAL A 114 -6.18 11.18 10.60
N GLY A 115 -7.34 10.53 10.65
CA GLY A 115 -7.70 9.48 9.69
C GLY A 115 -7.91 10.01 8.28
N GLY A 116 -8.77 11.01 8.12
CA GLY A 116 -9.05 11.63 6.83
C GLY A 116 -7.86 12.39 6.27
N GLY A 117 -7.15 13.15 7.09
CA GLY A 117 -5.96 13.90 6.68
C GLY A 117 -4.80 12.99 6.24
N ALA A 118 -4.63 11.82 6.88
CA ALA A 118 -3.67 10.82 6.42
C ALA A 118 -4.01 10.31 5.01
N MET A 119 -5.29 10.00 4.74
CA MET A 119 -5.73 9.54 3.41
C MET A 119 -5.48 10.60 2.32
N PHE A 120 -5.81 11.87 2.60
CA PHE A 120 -5.53 12.95 1.65
C PHE A 120 -4.03 13.14 1.40
N SER A 121 -3.20 13.02 2.45
CA SER A 121 -1.75 13.15 2.34
C SER A 121 -1.13 12.01 1.52
N GLU A 122 -1.58 10.76 1.71
CA GLU A 122 -1.16 9.60 0.91
C GLU A 122 -1.56 9.76 -0.57
N PHE A 123 -2.78 10.25 -0.82
CA PHE A 123 -3.25 10.56 -2.17
C PHE A 123 -2.37 11.65 -2.83
N THR A 124 -2.06 12.75 -2.13
CA THR A 124 -1.19 13.81 -2.66
C THR A 124 0.21 13.28 -2.97
N LEU A 125 0.78 12.43 -2.11
CA LEU A 125 2.07 11.79 -2.37
C LEU A 125 2.02 10.86 -3.60
N GLY A 126 0.92 10.10 -3.75
CA GLY A 126 0.69 9.25 -4.92
C GLY A 126 0.65 10.06 -6.22
N LEU A 127 -0.13 11.14 -6.26
CA LEU A 127 -0.19 12.06 -7.40
C LEU A 127 1.16 12.69 -7.70
N LEU A 128 1.84 13.20 -6.69
CA LEU A 128 3.16 13.81 -6.85
C LEU A 128 4.18 12.80 -7.40
N SER A 129 4.11 11.54 -6.94
CA SER A 129 4.98 10.46 -7.44
C SER A 129 4.73 10.16 -8.92
N LEU A 130 3.46 10.12 -9.35
CA LEU A 130 3.10 9.95 -10.77
C LEU A 130 3.62 11.11 -11.62
N LEU A 131 3.41 12.34 -11.17
CA LEU A 131 3.90 13.55 -11.86
C LEU A 131 5.43 13.57 -11.95
N ALA A 132 6.12 13.26 -10.86
CA ALA A 132 7.58 13.24 -10.83
C ALA A 132 8.14 12.19 -11.81
N VAL A 133 7.52 11.01 -11.88
CA VAL A 133 7.95 9.95 -12.81
C VAL A 133 7.61 10.31 -14.26
N SER A 134 6.49 10.98 -14.53
CA SER A 134 6.05 11.31 -15.90
C SER A 134 6.90 12.39 -16.58
N VAL A 135 7.57 13.26 -15.82
CA VAL A 135 8.46 14.32 -16.34
C VAL A 135 9.94 13.94 -16.32
N ALA A 136 10.32 12.83 -15.68
CA ALA A 136 11.72 12.43 -15.57
C ALA A 136 12.26 11.97 -16.94
N VAL A 137 13.42 12.52 -17.36
CA VAL A 137 14.04 12.20 -18.66
C VAL A 137 14.43 10.73 -18.75
N THR A 138 14.01 10.07 -19.84
CA THR A 138 14.19 8.64 -20.09
C THR A 138 15.46 8.39 -20.91
N ALA A 139 16.53 7.88 -20.27
CA ALA A 139 17.57 7.15 -20.98
C ALA A 139 17.43 5.66 -20.62
N GLY A 140 16.84 4.86 -21.52
CA GLY A 140 16.82 3.40 -21.42
C GLY A 140 15.67 2.79 -20.60
N GLY A 141 15.00 1.81 -21.21
CA GLY A 141 13.77 1.16 -20.75
C GLY A 141 13.96 0.03 -19.73
N THR A 142 14.65 0.29 -18.62
CA THR A 142 14.69 -0.64 -17.48
C THR A 142 13.67 -0.25 -16.41
N THR A 143 12.95 -1.25 -15.89
CA THR A 143 11.91 -1.14 -14.85
C THR A 143 12.44 -1.47 -13.45
N SER A 144 13.76 -1.44 -13.23
CA SER A 144 14.33 -1.80 -11.93
C SER A 144 13.99 -0.77 -10.85
N THR A 145 13.92 -1.22 -9.60
CA THR A 145 13.62 -0.36 -8.45
C THR A 145 14.60 0.82 -8.34
N ALA A 146 15.88 0.61 -8.65
CA ALA A 146 16.90 1.66 -8.64
C ALA A 146 16.61 2.77 -9.68
N VAL A 147 16.14 2.38 -10.87
CA VAL A 147 15.73 3.33 -11.92
C VAL A 147 14.45 4.07 -11.49
N ALA A 148 13.47 3.38 -10.90
CA ALA A 148 12.25 4.01 -10.40
C ALA A 148 12.53 5.08 -9.33
N ILE A 149 13.38 4.77 -8.35
CA ILE A 149 13.81 5.73 -7.31
C ILE A 149 14.51 6.93 -7.95
N THR A 150 15.37 6.69 -8.95
CA THR A 150 16.09 7.76 -9.65
C THR A 150 15.15 8.65 -10.44
N ARG A 151 14.15 8.09 -11.12
CA ARG A 151 13.13 8.86 -11.86
C ARG A 151 12.33 9.74 -10.93
N PHE A 152 11.81 9.17 -9.84
CA PHE A 152 11.10 9.93 -8.82
C PHE A 152 11.97 11.08 -8.29
N ALA A 153 13.22 10.80 -7.90
CA ALA A 153 14.10 11.82 -7.36
C ALA A 153 14.42 12.94 -8.36
N ASN A 154 14.63 12.60 -9.63
CA ASN A 154 14.92 13.58 -10.67
C ASN A 154 13.69 14.43 -11.02
N GLY A 155 12.49 13.86 -11.01
CA GLY A 155 11.24 14.61 -11.20
C GLY A 155 11.02 15.64 -10.11
N ILE A 156 11.12 15.21 -8.84
CA ILE A 156 11.04 16.12 -7.69
C ILE A 156 12.12 17.19 -7.75
N ALA A 157 13.36 16.83 -8.13
CA ALA A 157 14.43 17.80 -8.32
C ALA A 157 14.11 18.86 -9.37
N GLY A 158 13.42 18.46 -10.45
CA GLY A 158 12.90 19.37 -11.47
C GLY A 158 11.89 20.36 -10.89
N PHE A 159 10.94 19.88 -10.10
CA PHE A 159 9.93 20.71 -9.43
C PHE A 159 10.53 21.67 -8.41
N LEU A 160 11.47 21.20 -7.58
CA LEU A 160 12.17 22.05 -6.61
C LEU A 160 13.04 23.11 -7.30
N ASN A 161 13.54 22.84 -8.50
CA ASN A 161 14.34 23.78 -9.27
C ASN A 161 13.54 25.01 -9.76
N VAL A 162 12.21 24.96 -9.75
CA VAL A 162 11.36 26.14 -9.98
C VAL A 162 11.62 27.23 -8.95
N PHE A 163 11.97 26.85 -7.71
CA PHE A 163 12.31 27.77 -6.63
C PHE A 163 13.81 28.13 -6.56
N GLY A 164 14.59 27.78 -7.58
CA GLY A 164 16.04 28.03 -7.59
C GLY A 164 16.88 26.99 -6.85
N ILE A 165 16.28 25.95 -6.28
CA ILE A 165 17.02 24.84 -5.64
C ILE A 165 17.78 24.07 -6.72
N SER A 166 19.06 23.78 -6.49
CA SER A 166 19.84 23.01 -7.47
C SER A 166 19.26 21.59 -7.63
N LYS A 167 19.29 21.05 -8.85
CA LYS A 167 18.77 19.69 -9.11
C LYS A 167 19.51 18.61 -8.29
N VAL A 168 20.79 18.84 -7.95
CA VAL A 168 21.57 17.93 -7.12
C VAL A 168 21.00 17.89 -5.70
N TYR A 169 20.76 19.05 -5.09
CA TYR A 169 20.14 19.13 -3.77
C TYR A 169 18.70 18.63 -3.77
N GLY A 170 17.91 19.01 -4.78
CA GLY A 170 16.53 18.53 -4.91
C GLY A 170 16.42 17.01 -5.02
N ALA A 171 17.32 16.38 -5.78
CA ALA A 171 17.36 14.92 -5.89
C ALA A 171 17.83 14.25 -4.59
N ALA A 172 18.74 14.89 -3.83
CA ALA A 172 19.15 14.39 -2.53
C ALA A 172 17.99 14.43 -1.51
N ILE A 173 17.24 15.53 -1.46
CA ILE A 173 16.03 15.65 -0.62
C ILE A 173 15.01 14.58 -0.97
N ALA A 174 14.72 14.39 -2.26
CA ALA A 174 13.75 13.40 -2.71
C ALA A 174 14.15 11.96 -2.36
N ARG A 175 15.44 11.61 -2.50
CA ARG A 175 15.97 10.30 -2.09
C ARG A 175 15.90 10.14 -0.56
N ALA A 176 16.22 11.19 0.20
CA ALA A 176 16.10 11.17 1.65
C ALA A 176 14.65 10.94 2.09
N ALA A 177 13.69 11.67 1.52
CA ALA A 177 12.27 11.47 1.78
C ALA A 177 11.82 10.03 1.48
N PHE A 178 12.25 9.46 0.34
CA PHE A 178 11.97 8.07 0.00
C PHE A 178 12.54 7.09 1.04
N VAL A 179 13.82 7.22 1.40
CA VAL A 179 14.48 6.34 2.39
C VAL A 179 13.79 6.45 3.74
N VAL A 180 13.41 7.65 4.16
CA VAL A 180 12.77 7.87 5.45
C VAL A 180 11.39 7.22 5.49
N ILE A 181 10.56 7.36 4.45
CA ILE A 181 9.27 6.65 4.33
C ILE A 181 9.48 5.13 4.39
N VAL A 182 10.48 4.61 3.66
CA VAL A 182 10.76 3.17 3.67
C VAL A 182 11.14 2.69 5.07
N ILE A 183 11.99 3.42 5.79
CA ILE A 183 12.41 3.05 7.13
C ILE A 183 11.25 3.14 8.13
N THR A 184 10.44 4.20 8.09
CA THR A 184 9.29 4.38 8.99
C THR A 184 8.23 3.30 8.78
N VAL A 185 7.93 2.96 7.52
CA VAL A 185 7.00 1.87 7.19
C VAL A 185 7.58 0.52 7.61
N THR A 186 8.85 0.25 7.31
CA THR A 186 9.46 -1.07 7.59
C THR A 186 9.51 -1.38 9.10
N GLN A 187 9.83 -0.40 9.95
CA GLN A 187 9.79 -0.64 11.40
C GLN A 187 8.38 -0.93 11.92
N LEU A 188 7.35 -0.29 11.35
CA LEU A 188 5.96 -0.53 11.69
C LEU A 188 5.50 -1.91 11.21
N LEU A 189 5.94 -2.34 10.03
CA LEU A 189 5.66 -3.67 9.50
C LEU A 189 6.18 -4.76 10.43
N PHE A 190 7.43 -4.67 10.91
CA PHE A 190 7.94 -5.69 11.84
C PHE A 190 7.19 -5.71 13.18
N ARG A 191 6.68 -4.55 13.63
CA ARG A 191 5.81 -4.48 14.80
C ARG A 191 4.47 -5.19 14.55
N ILE A 192 3.87 -5.00 13.39
CA ILE A 192 2.61 -5.68 13.04
C ILE A 192 2.86 -7.18 12.86
N MET A 193 3.90 -7.57 12.11
CA MET A 193 4.27 -8.97 11.90
C MET A 193 4.49 -9.71 13.23
N ARG A 194 5.14 -9.10 14.23
CA ARG A 194 5.29 -9.74 15.54
C ARG A 194 3.96 -9.94 16.27
N VAL A 195 3.03 -8.96 16.18
CA VAL A 195 1.72 -9.04 16.85
C VAL A 195 0.88 -10.10 16.17
N THR A 196 0.81 -10.08 14.84
CA THR A 196 0.10 -11.08 14.04
C THR A 196 0.66 -12.49 14.26
N LEU A 197 1.99 -12.65 14.34
CA LEU A 197 2.61 -13.95 14.63
C LEU A 197 2.29 -14.45 16.04
N ALA A 198 2.30 -13.56 17.03
CA ALA A 198 1.95 -13.88 18.41
C ALA A 198 0.46 -14.24 18.56
N GLU A 199 -0.43 -13.55 17.86
CA GLU A 199 -1.87 -13.84 17.84
C GLU A 199 -2.18 -15.16 17.16
N TRP A 200 -1.51 -15.45 16.03
CA TRP A 200 -1.78 -16.63 15.23
C TRP A 200 -1.22 -17.92 15.84
N LEU A 201 0.05 -17.90 16.28
CA LEU A 201 0.76 -19.09 16.77
C LEU A 201 0.99 -19.11 18.28
N GLY A 202 0.82 -17.99 18.98
CA GLY A 202 1.10 -17.91 20.42
C GLY A 202 0.19 -18.81 21.27
N GLY A 203 -1.02 -19.11 20.80
CA GLY A 203 -1.90 -20.10 21.45
C GLY A 203 -1.40 -21.54 21.33
N ARG A 204 -0.69 -21.88 20.25
CA ARG A 204 -0.14 -23.23 20.01
C ARG A 204 1.24 -23.42 20.64
N ALA A 205 2.11 -22.41 20.55
CA ALA A 205 3.43 -22.44 21.16
C ALA A 205 3.74 -21.09 21.85
N PRO A 206 3.90 -21.08 23.19
CA PRO A 206 4.15 -19.86 23.96
C PRO A 206 5.40 -19.08 23.54
N ILE A 207 6.36 -19.72 22.87
CA ILE A 207 7.57 -19.08 22.35
C ILE A 207 7.27 -17.91 21.40
N PHE A 208 6.18 -17.99 20.62
CA PHE A 208 5.77 -16.92 19.71
C PHE A 208 5.18 -15.71 20.43
N LYS A 209 4.81 -15.83 21.72
CA LYS A 209 4.39 -14.68 22.54
C LYS A 209 5.58 -13.82 22.97
N ASN A 210 6.81 -14.35 22.92
CA ASN A 210 8.00 -13.56 23.21
C ASN A 210 8.25 -12.57 22.06
N GLN A 211 8.20 -11.27 22.38
CA GLN A 211 8.37 -10.18 21.42
C GLN A 211 9.68 -10.26 20.62
N HIS A 212 10.76 -10.72 21.24
CA HIS A 212 12.07 -10.83 20.60
C HIS A 212 12.09 -11.97 19.59
N VAL A 213 11.60 -13.14 19.99
CA VAL A 213 11.52 -14.32 19.12
C VAL A 213 10.62 -14.04 17.92
N ALA A 214 9.42 -13.51 18.16
CA ALA A 214 8.48 -13.19 17.09
C ALA A 214 9.04 -12.16 16.08
N THR A 215 9.76 -11.15 16.57
CA THR A 215 10.41 -10.15 15.72
C THR A 215 11.56 -10.74 14.92
N VAL A 216 12.44 -11.55 15.54
CA VAL A 216 13.57 -12.18 14.86
C VAL A 216 13.09 -13.15 13.78
N ILE A 217 12.07 -13.96 14.06
CA ILE A 217 11.48 -14.87 13.06
C ILE A 217 10.90 -14.08 11.89
N SER A 218 10.16 -13.00 12.18
CA SER A 218 9.60 -12.13 11.15
C SER A 218 10.70 -11.50 10.28
N MET A 219 11.80 -11.04 10.89
CA MET A 219 12.97 -10.50 10.18
C MET A 219 13.70 -11.54 9.35
N ALA A 220 13.89 -12.74 9.88
CA ALA A 220 14.51 -13.84 9.15
C ALA A 220 13.68 -14.23 7.92
N ALA A 221 12.35 -14.30 8.06
CA ALA A 221 11.44 -14.56 6.95
C ALA A 221 11.51 -13.45 5.89
N THR A 222 11.51 -12.17 6.30
CA THR A 222 11.68 -11.05 5.36
C THR A 222 13.04 -11.08 4.68
N ALA A 223 14.12 -11.34 5.41
CA ALA A 223 15.48 -11.43 4.86
C ALA A 223 15.57 -12.55 3.82
N PHE A 224 14.98 -13.72 4.10
CA PHE A 224 14.90 -14.82 3.16
C PHE A 224 14.20 -14.42 1.86
N LEU A 225 13.03 -13.77 1.92
CA LEU A 225 12.29 -13.30 0.74
C LEU A 225 13.05 -12.24 -0.07
N VAL A 226 13.81 -11.38 0.59
CA VAL A 226 14.63 -10.35 -0.07
C VAL A 226 15.82 -11.00 -0.77
N VAL A 227 16.54 -11.91 -0.10
CA VAL A 227 17.71 -12.60 -0.66
C VAL A 227 17.31 -13.55 -1.80
N SER A 228 16.17 -14.22 -1.70
CA SER A 228 15.66 -15.10 -2.75
C SER A 228 15.14 -14.35 -3.98
N GLY A 229 14.90 -13.03 -3.87
CA GLY A 229 14.30 -12.21 -4.92
C GLY A 229 12.80 -12.44 -5.13
N THR A 230 12.18 -13.38 -4.42
CA THR A 230 10.75 -13.72 -4.60
C THR A 230 9.81 -12.66 -4.03
N TRP A 231 10.31 -11.70 -3.24
CA TRP A 231 9.55 -10.58 -2.71
C TRP A 231 8.82 -9.77 -3.81
N VAL A 232 9.40 -9.67 -5.01
CA VAL A 232 8.82 -8.92 -6.14
C VAL A 232 7.46 -9.50 -6.56
N TYR A 233 7.29 -10.81 -6.45
CA TYR A 233 6.02 -11.47 -6.78
C TYR A 233 4.95 -11.14 -5.73
N ILE A 234 5.34 -11.10 -4.46
CA ILE A 234 4.46 -10.78 -3.33
C ILE A 234 4.06 -9.29 -3.36
N TRP A 235 4.94 -8.40 -3.82
CA TRP A 235 4.67 -6.96 -3.91
C TRP A 235 3.42 -6.64 -4.73
N GLN A 236 3.18 -7.37 -5.83
CA GLN A 236 1.96 -7.17 -6.64
C GLN A 236 0.70 -7.63 -5.90
N LEU A 237 0.79 -8.72 -5.13
CA LEU A 237 -0.31 -9.18 -4.28
C LEU A 237 -0.56 -8.29 -3.07
N PHE A 238 0.47 -7.62 -2.55
CA PHE A 238 0.30 -6.64 -1.48
C PHE A 238 -0.70 -5.55 -1.87
N GLY A 239 -0.62 -5.03 -3.10
CA GLY A 239 -1.57 -4.05 -3.63
C GLY A 239 -3.01 -4.58 -3.62
N ALA A 240 -3.22 -5.81 -4.09
CA ALA A 240 -4.53 -6.45 -4.07
C ALA A 240 -5.04 -6.71 -2.65
N SER A 241 -4.20 -7.23 -1.75
CA SER A 241 -4.56 -7.46 -0.35
C SER A 241 -4.93 -6.16 0.38
N ASN A 242 -4.20 -5.08 0.13
CA ASN A 242 -4.54 -3.75 0.65
C ASN A 242 -5.94 -3.31 0.21
N GLN A 243 -6.28 -3.46 -1.08
CA GLN A 243 -7.59 -3.08 -1.57
C GLN A 243 -8.72 -3.99 -1.08
N LEU A 244 -8.44 -5.26 -0.80
CA LEU A 244 -9.40 -6.16 -0.17
C LEU A 244 -9.76 -5.69 1.25
N MET A 245 -8.75 -5.28 2.04
CA MET A 245 -8.96 -4.73 3.38
C MET A 245 -9.71 -3.39 3.35
N ALA A 246 -9.46 -2.56 2.33
CA ALA A 246 -10.23 -1.34 2.11
C ALA A 246 -11.70 -1.65 1.81
N ALA A 247 -11.97 -2.63 0.93
CA ALA A 247 -13.31 -3.09 0.63
C ALA A 247 -14.02 -3.67 1.87
N LEU A 248 -13.32 -4.43 2.71
CA LEU A 248 -13.84 -4.92 3.99
C LEU A 248 -14.22 -3.78 4.94
N SER A 249 -13.37 -2.75 5.04
CA SER A 249 -13.64 -1.58 5.89
C SER A 249 -14.88 -0.82 5.40
N LEU A 250 -14.99 -0.60 4.09
CA LEU A 250 -16.16 0.01 3.48
C LEU A 250 -17.41 -0.86 3.66
N LEU A 251 -17.29 -2.19 3.62
CA LEU A 251 -18.38 -3.12 3.89
C LEU A 251 -18.90 -2.98 5.33
N VAL A 252 -18.01 -2.88 6.32
CA VAL A 252 -18.40 -2.66 7.72
C VAL A 252 -19.17 -1.34 7.87
N VAL A 253 -18.67 -0.25 7.30
CA VAL A 253 -19.36 1.06 7.30
C VAL A 253 -20.71 0.96 6.59
N THR A 254 -20.76 0.26 5.46
CA THR A 254 -21.97 0.03 4.67
C THR A 254 -23.04 -0.72 5.46
N VAL A 255 -22.66 -1.76 6.20
CA VAL A 255 -23.57 -2.52 7.08
C VAL A 255 -24.04 -1.66 8.26
N TRP A 256 -23.14 -0.88 8.86
CA TRP A 256 -23.50 0.05 9.94
C TRP A 256 -24.51 1.12 9.50
N LEU A 257 -24.35 1.68 8.30
CA LEU A 257 -25.31 2.62 7.72
C LEU A 257 -26.69 1.98 7.51
N VAL A 258 -26.73 0.70 7.10
CA VAL A 258 -27.99 -0.05 7.01
C VAL A 258 -28.62 -0.29 8.36
N ALA A 259 -27.83 -0.66 9.37
CA ALA A 259 -28.33 -0.89 10.73
C ALA A 259 -28.93 0.40 11.32
N THR A 260 -28.32 1.55 11.06
CA THR A 260 -28.78 2.87 11.50
C THR A 260 -29.82 3.53 10.57
N LYS A 261 -30.30 2.80 9.55
CA LYS A 261 -31.26 3.28 8.53
C LYS A 261 -30.83 4.57 7.82
N ARG A 262 -29.54 4.78 7.67
CA ARG A 262 -28.94 5.87 6.89
C ARG A 262 -28.64 5.42 5.46
N ASN A 263 -28.36 6.37 4.57
CA ASN A 263 -28.04 6.06 3.17
C ASN A 263 -26.71 5.29 3.06
N SER A 264 -26.79 3.98 2.90
CA SER A 264 -25.65 3.09 2.79
C SER A 264 -24.98 3.09 1.41
N LEU A 265 -25.58 3.72 0.39
CA LEU A 265 -25.01 3.78 -0.95
C LEU A 265 -23.70 4.57 -0.99
N TYR A 266 -23.53 5.54 -0.09
CA TYR A 266 -22.32 6.36 0.01
C TYR A 266 -21.05 5.51 0.21
N ALA A 267 -21.13 4.50 1.08
CA ALA A 267 -20.03 3.55 1.30
C ALA A 267 -20.15 2.30 0.42
N GLY A 268 -21.38 1.88 0.10
CA GLY A 268 -21.66 0.64 -0.63
C GLY A 268 -21.22 0.65 -2.08
N ILE A 269 -21.36 1.77 -2.79
CA ILE A 269 -20.90 1.89 -4.19
C ILE A 269 -19.36 1.79 -4.27
N PRO A 270 -18.57 2.60 -3.51
CA PRO A 270 -17.13 2.43 -3.45
C PRO A 270 -16.69 1.03 -2.99
N MET A 271 -17.42 0.42 -2.05
CA MET A 271 -17.14 -0.94 -1.58
C MET A 271 -17.20 -1.96 -2.72
N VAL A 272 -18.30 -1.99 -3.48
CA VAL A 272 -18.47 -2.94 -4.59
C VAL A 272 -17.42 -2.69 -5.66
N PHE A 273 -17.17 -1.43 -6.02
CA PHE A 273 -16.14 -1.08 -7.00
C PHE A 273 -14.76 -1.59 -6.58
N MET A 274 -14.35 -1.33 -5.33
CA MET A 274 -13.05 -1.78 -4.82
C MET A 274 -12.97 -3.29 -4.70
N TYR A 275 -14.05 -3.95 -4.30
CA TYR A 275 -14.13 -5.41 -4.23
C TYR A 275 -13.92 -6.06 -5.62
N VAL A 276 -14.67 -5.64 -6.63
CA VAL A 276 -14.56 -6.17 -8.00
C VAL A 276 -13.18 -5.87 -8.60
N THR A 277 -12.68 -4.65 -8.39
CA THR A 277 -11.33 -4.25 -8.83
C THR A 277 -10.26 -5.15 -8.22
N THR A 278 -10.37 -5.45 -6.93
CA THR A 278 -9.43 -6.32 -6.22
C THR A 278 -9.47 -7.76 -6.72
N MET A 279 -10.67 -8.31 -6.94
CA MET A 279 -10.83 -9.66 -7.49
C MET A 279 -10.19 -9.77 -8.87
N ALA A 280 -10.49 -8.82 -9.76
CA ALA A 280 -9.93 -8.80 -11.11
C ALA A 280 -8.40 -8.66 -11.08
N ALA A 281 -7.85 -7.80 -10.19
CA ALA A 281 -6.40 -7.60 -10.08
C ALA A 281 -5.67 -8.84 -9.57
N THR A 282 -6.29 -9.56 -8.64
CA THR A 282 -5.75 -10.82 -8.09
C THR A 282 -5.64 -11.89 -9.20
N VAL A 283 -6.67 -11.99 -10.05
CA VAL A 283 -6.66 -12.91 -11.21
C VAL A 283 -5.59 -12.52 -12.21
N VAL A 284 -5.49 -11.24 -12.58
CA VAL A 284 -4.46 -10.74 -13.51
C VAL A 284 -3.05 -11.03 -12.97
N THR A 285 -2.82 -10.78 -11.68
CA THR A 285 -1.51 -11.01 -11.04
C THR A 285 -1.17 -12.50 -11.03
N GLY A 286 -2.10 -13.37 -10.66
CA GLY A 286 -1.91 -14.83 -10.70
C GLY A 286 -1.64 -15.35 -12.11
N TYR A 287 -2.41 -14.90 -13.10
CA TYR A 287 -2.20 -15.24 -14.52
C TYR A 287 -0.82 -14.82 -15.01
N ASN A 288 -0.40 -13.59 -14.71
CA ASN A 288 0.90 -13.09 -15.14
C ASN A 288 2.05 -13.91 -14.54
N LEU A 289 1.99 -14.25 -13.26
CA LEU A 289 3.00 -15.09 -12.62
C LEU A 289 3.04 -16.50 -13.23
N PHE A 290 1.88 -17.05 -13.55
CA PHE A 290 1.77 -18.36 -14.20
C PHE A 290 2.41 -18.37 -15.59
N VAL A 291 2.07 -17.40 -16.44
CA VAL A 291 2.56 -17.35 -17.83
C VAL A 291 4.03 -16.92 -17.92
N THR A 292 4.45 -15.95 -17.10
CA THR A 292 5.80 -15.37 -17.24
C THR A 292 6.88 -16.11 -16.47
N ILE A 293 6.55 -16.71 -15.32
CA ILE A 293 7.51 -17.39 -14.46
C ILE A 293 7.29 -18.90 -14.55
N PHE A 294 6.12 -19.40 -14.15
CA PHE A 294 5.90 -20.85 -14.06
C PHE A 294 6.09 -21.54 -15.41
N LEU A 295 5.29 -21.20 -16.44
CA LEU A 295 5.37 -21.87 -17.75
C LEU A 295 6.72 -21.70 -18.45
N LYS A 296 7.41 -20.59 -18.24
CA LYS A 296 8.66 -20.26 -18.95
C LYS A 296 9.92 -20.73 -18.26
N GLN A 297 9.87 -20.96 -16.95
CA GLN A 297 11.05 -21.27 -16.13
C GLN A 297 10.99 -22.65 -15.49
N VAL A 298 9.84 -23.34 -15.51
CA VAL A 298 9.73 -24.74 -15.10
C VAL A 298 10.71 -25.60 -15.90
N GLY A 299 11.46 -26.46 -15.20
CA GLY A 299 12.41 -27.39 -15.80
C GLY A 299 13.76 -26.77 -16.22
N LYS A 300 13.98 -25.47 -16.01
CA LYS A 300 15.27 -24.83 -16.27
C LYS A 300 16.17 -24.83 -15.05
N ALA A 301 17.40 -25.30 -15.21
CA ALA A 301 18.41 -25.26 -14.15
C ALA A 301 18.62 -23.81 -13.64
N GLY A 302 18.75 -23.67 -12.32
CA GLY A 302 18.97 -22.37 -11.66
C GLY A 302 17.72 -21.51 -11.46
N HIS A 303 16.53 -21.94 -11.90
CA HIS A 303 15.28 -21.17 -11.77
C HIS A 303 14.29 -21.77 -10.76
N GLU A 304 14.69 -22.79 -10.01
CA GLU A 304 13.83 -23.53 -9.08
C GLU A 304 13.21 -22.63 -7.99
N ILE A 305 14.00 -21.71 -7.42
CA ILE A 305 13.54 -20.77 -6.39
C ILE A 305 12.49 -19.80 -6.97
N ALA A 306 12.70 -19.33 -8.20
CA ALA A 306 11.76 -18.44 -8.86
C ALA A 306 10.42 -19.15 -9.17
N VAL A 307 10.50 -20.39 -9.66
CA VAL A 307 9.32 -21.23 -9.92
C VAL A 307 8.57 -21.52 -8.63
N ALA A 308 9.26 -21.99 -7.59
CA ALA A 308 8.64 -22.27 -6.28
C ALA A 308 8.01 -21.01 -5.69
N GLY A 309 8.71 -19.87 -5.74
CA GLY A 309 8.17 -18.58 -5.30
C GLY A 309 6.93 -18.17 -6.07
N SER A 310 6.89 -18.39 -7.39
CA SER A 310 5.70 -18.10 -8.21
C SER A 310 4.51 -18.98 -7.84
N VAL A 311 4.73 -20.28 -7.60
CA VAL A 311 3.67 -21.22 -7.19
C VAL A 311 3.09 -20.83 -5.83
N VAL A 312 3.93 -20.53 -4.85
CA VAL A 312 3.50 -20.07 -3.53
C VAL A 312 2.69 -18.78 -3.65
N THR A 313 3.15 -17.84 -4.47
CA THR A 313 2.46 -16.56 -4.67
C THR A 313 1.11 -16.77 -5.37
N ILE A 314 1.03 -17.63 -6.38
CA ILE A 314 -0.23 -17.98 -7.04
C ILE A 314 -1.20 -18.64 -6.05
N ALA A 315 -0.71 -19.52 -5.17
CA ALA A 315 -1.52 -20.12 -4.11
C ALA A 315 -2.07 -19.07 -3.13
N ILE A 316 -1.25 -18.09 -2.75
CA ILE A 316 -1.70 -16.95 -1.92
C ILE A 316 -2.75 -16.13 -2.67
N ALA A 317 -2.58 -15.88 -3.97
CA ALA A 317 -3.56 -15.17 -4.79
C ALA A 317 -4.92 -15.91 -4.81
N ALA A 318 -4.89 -17.23 -5.00
CA ALA A 318 -6.08 -18.06 -4.95
C ALA A 318 -6.74 -18.02 -3.56
N LEU A 319 -5.96 -18.08 -2.49
CA LEU A 319 -6.46 -17.96 -1.11
C LEU A 319 -7.10 -16.59 -0.86
N LEU A 320 -6.49 -15.49 -1.32
CA LEU A 320 -7.08 -14.15 -1.23
C LEU A 320 -8.39 -14.05 -1.99
N PHE A 321 -8.49 -14.69 -3.16
CA PHE A 321 -9.71 -14.72 -3.96
C PHE A 321 -10.84 -15.49 -3.24
N VAL A 322 -10.51 -16.65 -2.64
CA VAL A 322 -11.46 -17.43 -1.84
C VAL A 322 -11.90 -16.63 -0.60
N ALA A 323 -10.96 -16.00 0.10
CA ALA A 323 -11.26 -15.16 1.25
C ALA A 323 -12.18 -13.99 0.86
N ALA A 324 -11.97 -13.37 -0.29
CA ALA A 324 -12.85 -12.33 -0.81
C ALA A 324 -14.29 -12.84 -1.02
N ILE A 325 -14.46 -14.04 -1.59
CA ILE A 325 -15.78 -14.66 -1.76
C ILE A 325 -16.46 -14.87 -0.40
N LEU A 326 -15.74 -15.38 0.60
CA LEU A 326 -16.29 -15.57 1.95
C LEU A 326 -16.73 -14.24 2.56
N ILE A 327 -15.91 -13.20 2.44
CA ILE A 327 -16.24 -11.84 2.90
C ILE A 327 -17.52 -11.33 2.20
N ALA A 328 -17.68 -11.57 0.90
CA ALA A 328 -18.89 -11.16 0.18
C ALA A 328 -20.13 -11.90 0.67
N ILE A 329 -20.04 -13.21 0.89
CA ILE A 329 -21.14 -14.03 1.43
C ILE A 329 -21.56 -13.52 2.81
N ASP A 330 -20.59 -13.32 3.71
CA ASP A 330 -20.87 -12.84 5.07
C ASP A 330 -21.38 -11.39 5.07
N GLY A 331 -20.86 -10.55 4.18
CA GLY A 331 -21.34 -9.19 3.95
C GLY A 331 -22.81 -9.14 3.51
N ILE A 332 -23.20 -10.00 2.55
CA ILE A 332 -24.58 -10.11 2.08
C ILE A 332 -25.50 -10.60 3.22
N ARG A 333 -25.08 -11.62 3.97
CA ARG A 333 -25.83 -12.14 5.12
C ARG A 333 -26.03 -11.07 6.19
N ALA A 334 -24.97 -10.34 6.54
CA ALA A 334 -25.02 -9.25 7.51
C ALA A 334 -25.96 -8.14 7.03
N TRP A 335 -25.82 -7.70 5.78
CA TRP A 335 -26.70 -6.69 5.18
C TRP A 335 -28.17 -7.11 5.25
N GLN A 336 -28.50 -8.34 4.88
CA GLN A 336 -29.88 -8.86 4.95
C GLN A 336 -30.42 -8.90 6.38
N ARG A 337 -29.58 -9.29 7.35
CA ARG A 337 -29.91 -9.32 8.78
C ARG A 337 -30.26 -7.92 9.30
N PHE A 338 -29.36 -6.95 9.16
CA PHE A 338 -29.55 -5.60 9.70
C PHE A 338 -30.59 -4.77 8.95
N ARG A 339 -30.83 -5.08 7.66
CA ARG A 339 -31.93 -4.46 6.92
C ARG A 339 -33.29 -4.83 7.50
N ARG A 340 -33.45 -6.08 7.95
CA ARG A 340 -34.71 -6.62 8.51
C ARG A 340 -34.93 -6.28 9.99
N GLN A 341 -33.88 -5.95 10.73
CA GLN A 341 -34.01 -5.56 12.13
C GLN A 341 -34.65 -4.17 12.29
N PRO A 342 -35.54 -3.97 13.28
CA PRO A 342 -35.96 -2.65 13.71
C PRO A 342 -34.77 -1.83 14.21
N LEU A 343 -34.88 -0.50 14.25
CA LEU A 343 -33.85 0.35 14.86
C LEU A 343 -33.64 -0.09 16.31
N GLU A 344 -32.42 -0.47 16.66
CA GLU A 344 -32.04 -0.70 18.05
C GLU A 344 -32.06 0.66 18.74
N VAL A 345 -33.02 0.84 19.66
CA VAL A 345 -33.14 2.06 20.47
C VAL A 345 -31.89 2.09 21.35
N ALA A 346 -31.10 3.16 21.25
CA ALA A 346 -29.93 3.34 22.12
C ALA A 346 -30.36 3.15 23.59
N PRO A 347 -29.59 2.42 24.41
CA PRO A 347 -29.88 2.30 25.83
C PRO A 347 -30.06 3.70 26.41
N GLN A 348 -31.20 3.95 27.05
CA GLN A 348 -31.43 5.19 27.79
C GLN A 348 -30.26 5.35 28.78
N PRO A 349 -29.62 6.53 28.86
CA PRO A 349 -28.60 6.76 29.87
C PRO A 349 -29.21 6.45 31.22
N VAL A 350 -28.53 5.59 32.00
CA VAL A 350 -28.97 5.24 33.35
C VAL A 350 -28.99 6.56 34.14
N THR A 351 -30.19 7.07 34.41
CA THR A 351 -30.37 8.21 35.30
C THR A 351 -29.90 7.77 36.68
N ALA A 352 -28.83 8.39 37.17
CA ALA A 352 -28.25 8.15 38.48
C ALA A 352 -29.21 8.56 39.61
#